data_AF-A0A971HDE6-F1
#
_entry.id   AF-A0A971HDE6-F1
#
_cell.length_a   1.000
_cell.length_b   1.000
_cell.length_c   1.000
_cell.angle_alpha   90.00
_cell.angle_beta   90.00
_cell.angle_gamma   90.00
#
_symmetry.space_group_name_H-M   'P 1'
#
loop_
_entity.id
_entity.type
_entity.pdbx_description
1 polymer ?
#
loop_
_entity_poly.entity_id
_entity_poly.type
_entity_poly.pdbx_seq_one_letter_code
_entity_poly.pdbx_strand_id
1 'polypeptide(L)'
;MLTSQQINELEFIINYLNNTESPKKEDIQDKAEDLDYLLKVLSTVKTSKIKRLFKKPVNKEFELVSTSYDKENVMKLFASSCNEDIIKDYSLAQLKEMFTAVYGKKPMSKSKKEDIANSIDKMLQQIERVEGFNELGK
;
A
#
# COMPACT_ATOMS: atom_id res chain seq x y z
N MET A 1 18.39 -20.45 22.47
CA MET A 1 18.07 -19.08 22.03
C MET A 1 19.25 -18.59 21.22
N LEU A 2 19.03 -17.95 20.07
CA LEU A 2 20.15 -17.36 19.32
C LEU A 2 20.68 -16.14 20.08
N THR A 3 21.99 -16.08 20.29
CA THR A 3 22.65 -14.93 20.92
C THR A 3 22.86 -13.81 19.91
N SER A 4 23.08 -12.58 20.37
CA SER A 4 23.43 -11.46 19.48
C SER A 4 24.69 -11.75 18.66
N GLN A 5 25.66 -12.45 19.24
CA GLN A 5 26.86 -12.87 18.52
C GLN A 5 26.53 -13.82 17.37
N GLN A 6 25.74 -14.87 17.63
CA GLN A 6 25.30 -15.81 16.59
C GLN A 6 24.48 -15.13 15.50
N ILE A 7 23.69 -14.10 15.85
CA ILE A 7 22.93 -13.29 14.90
C ILE A 7 23.86 -12.47 14.01
N ASN A 8 24.90 -11.85 14.56
CA ASN A 8 25.88 -11.06 13.78
C ASN A 8 26.71 -11.96 12.85
N GLU A 9 27.10 -13.14 13.30
CA GLU A 9 27.78 -14.15 12.48
C GLU A 9 26.88 -14.59 11.31
N LEU A 10 25.60 -14.80 11.56
CA LEU A 10 24.61 -15.12 10.53
C LEU A 10 24.38 -13.96 9.55
N GLU A 11 24.35 -12.72 10.05
CA GLU A 11 24.20 -11.52 9.22
C GLU A 11 25.36 -11.37 8.22
N PHE A 12 26.58 -11.69 8.63
CA PHE A 12 27.73 -11.72 7.72
C PHE A 12 27.51 -12.68 6.54
N ILE A 13 27.07 -13.91 6.83
CA ILE A 13 26.79 -14.93 5.80
C ILE A 13 25.66 -14.45 4.87
N ILE A 14 24.58 -13.91 5.42
CA ILE A 14 23.45 -13.39 4.64
C ILE A 14 23.89 -12.24 3.74
N ASN A 15 24.72 -11.32 4.25
CA ASN A 15 25.22 -10.20 3.46
C ASN A 15 26.13 -10.66 2.33
N TYR A 16 27.02 -11.64 2.57
CA TYR A 16 27.82 -12.24 1.51
C TYR A 16 26.93 -12.86 0.41
N LEU A 17 25.95 -13.69 0.79
CA LEU A 17 25.06 -14.36 -0.16
C LEU A 17 24.20 -13.40 -0.99
N ASN A 18 23.78 -12.27 -0.43
CA ASN A 18 22.92 -11.30 -1.13
C ASN A 18 23.65 -10.32 -2.03
N ASN A 19 24.93 -10.02 -1.75
CA ASN A 19 25.69 -8.98 -2.46
C ASN A 19 26.75 -9.54 -3.42
N THR A 20 27.02 -10.84 -3.36
CA THR A 20 27.99 -11.50 -4.26
C THR A 20 27.26 -12.00 -5.50
N GLU A 21 27.74 -11.62 -6.69
CA GLU A 21 27.14 -12.01 -7.96
C GLU A 21 27.19 -13.53 -8.22
N SER A 22 28.23 -14.20 -7.73
CA SER A 22 28.43 -15.65 -7.86
C SER A 22 28.98 -16.22 -6.55
N PRO A 23 28.14 -16.43 -5.53
CA PRO A 23 28.57 -16.90 -4.23
C PRO A 23 29.08 -18.34 -4.29
N LYS A 24 30.20 -18.61 -3.62
CA LYS A 24 30.84 -19.94 -3.53
C LYS A 24 30.80 -20.44 -2.10
N LYS A 25 30.69 -21.76 -1.92
CA LYS A 25 30.64 -22.36 -0.58
C LYS A 25 31.99 -22.22 0.13
N GLU A 26 33.07 -22.34 -0.63
CA GLU A 26 34.45 -22.22 -0.13
C GLU A 26 34.69 -20.90 0.62
N ASP A 27 34.02 -19.81 0.23
CA ASP A 27 34.22 -18.47 0.82
C ASP A 27 33.58 -18.31 2.23
N ILE A 28 32.67 -19.22 2.60
CA ILE A 28 31.94 -19.19 3.88
C ILE A 28 31.93 -20.54 4.60
N GLN A 29 32.75 -21.50 4.15
CA GLN A 29 32.77 -22.86 4.68
C GLN A 29 33.22 -22.93 6.15
N ASP A 30 34.03 -21.97 6.59
CA ASP A 30 34.52 -21.86 7.97
C ASP A 30 33.55 -21.09 8.89
N LYS A 31 32.45 -20.53 8.36
CA LYS A 31 31.50 -19.70 9.11
C LYS A 31 30.38 -20.47 9.78
N ALA A 32 30.26 -21.77 9.52
CA ALA A 32 29.26 -22.64 10.11
C ALA A 32 29.83 -24.04 10.31
N GLU A 33 29.45 -24.71 11.40
CA GLU A 33 29.81 -26.11 11.65
C GLU A 33 29.29 -27.04 10.54
N ASP A 34 28.09 -26.77 10.02
CA ASP A 34 27.49 -27.45 8.88
C ASP A 34 26.86 -26.40 7.94
N LEU A 35 27.64 -25.98 6.95
CA LEU A 35 27.21 -24.97 5.98
C LEU A 35 26.04 -25.47 5.14
N ASP A 36 26.01 -26.74 4.74
CA ASP A 36 24.94 -27.28 3.91
C ASP A 36 23.61 -27.30 4.65
N TYR A 37 23.63 -27.68 5.93
CA TYR A 37 22.47 -27.60 6.79
C TYR A 37 22.00 -26.16 6.97
N LEU A 38 22.92 -25.21 7.22
CA LEU A 38 22.58 -23.79 7.35
C LEU A 38 21.90 -23.24 6.09
N LEU A 39 22.47 -23.48 4.91
CA LEU A 39 21.91 -23.03 3.62
C LEU A 39 20.53 -23.64 3.38
N LYS A 40 20.36 -24.92 3.71
CA LYS A 40 19.06 -25.59 3.63
C LYS A 40 18.04 -24.93 4.55
N VAL A 41 18.39 -24.65 5.81
CA VAL A 41 17.50 -23.96 6.76
C VAL A 41 17.13 -22.57 6.26
N LEU A 42 18.10 -21.77 5.80
CA LEU A 42 17.87 -20.43 5.25
C LEU A 42 16.90 -20.48 4.05
N SER A 43 17.01 -21.48 3.18
CA SER A 43 16.11 -21.63 2.02
C SER A 43 14.63 -21.87 2.40
N THR A 44 14.36 -22.40 3.61
CA THR A 44 12.98 -22.64 4.07
C THR A 44 12.25 -21.36 4.50
N VAL A 45 13.02 -20.30 4.76
CA VAL A 45 12.50 -19.06 5.33
C VAL A 45 11.71 -18.28 4.27
N LYS A 46 10.39 -18.20 4.48
CA LYS A 46 9.52 -17.33 3.69
C LYS A 46 9.68 -15.88 4.15
N THR A 47 10.56 -15.13 3.49
CA THR A 47 10.84 -13.70 3.80
C THR A 47 9.57 -12.85 3.86
N SER A 48 8.53 -13.18 3.09
CA SER A 48 7.22 -12.53 3.13
C SER A 48 6.50 -12.66 4.47
N LYS A 49 6.66 -13.80 5.18
CA LYS A 49 6.12 -13.99 6.54
C LYS A 49 6.91 -13.19 7.57
N ILE A 50 8.23 -13.14 7.46
CA ILE A 50 9.10 -12.35 8.33
C ILE A 50 8.77 -10.85 8.22
N LYS A 51 8.65 -10.33 6.99
CA LYS A 51 8.27 -8.94 6.73
C LYS A 51 6.92 -8.57 7.37
N ARG A 52 6.01 -9.53 7.59
CA ARG A 52 4.75 -9.29 8.31
C ARG A 52 4.92 -9.17 9.83
N LEU A 53 5.98 -9.73 10.41
CA LEU A 53 6.28 -9.59 11.84
C LEU A 53 6.83 -8.21 12.18
N PHE A 54 7.58 -7.60 11.24
CA PHE A 54 8.06 -6.22 11.36
C PHE A 54 7.01 -5.17 10.97
N LYS A 55 6.00 -5.58 10.21
CA LYS A 55 4.81 -4.75 10.06
C LYS A 55 4.15 -4.73 11.44
N LYS A 56 4.17 -3.56 12.09
CA LYS A 56 3.22 -3.28 13.17
C LYS A 56 1.86 -3.80 12.71
N PRO A 57 1.05 -4.42 13.59
CA PRO A 57 -0.36 -4.57 13.28
C PRO A 57 -0.81 -3.18 12.88
N VAL A 58 -1.12 -3.01 11.59
CA VAL A 58 -2.01 -1.96 11.19
C VAL A 58 -3.29 -2.41 11.84
N ASN A 59 -3.48 -2.03 13.11
CA ASN A 59 -4.79 -1.59 13.53
C ASN A 59 -5.23 -0.75 12.35
N LYS A 60 -6.26 -1.20 11.63
CA LYS A 60 -7.01 -0.33 10.74
C LYS A 60 -7.71 0.70 11.62
N GLU A 61 -6.96 1.48 12.38
CA GLU A 61 -7.25 2.89 12.45
C GLU A 61 -7.05 3.32 11.01
N PHE A 62 -8.16 3.74 10.40
CA PHE A 62 -8.09 4.62 9.27
C PHE A 62 -7.21 5.79 9.72
N GLU A 63 -5.90 5.72 9.48
CA GLU A 63 -5.11 6.93 9.30
C GLU A 63 -5.82 7.63 8.16
N LEU A 64 -6.67 8.59 8.54
CA LEU A 64 -6.98 9.74 7.73
C LEU A 64 -5.63 10.26 7.29
N VAL A 65 -5.17 9.76 6.13
CA VAL A 65 -4.19 10.44 5.32
C VAL A 65 -4.72 11.86 5.31
N SER A 66 -3.93 12.82 5.80
CA SER A 66 -4.25 14.23 5.65
C SER A 66 -4.26 14.51 4.16
N THR A 67 -5.38 14.20 3.52
CA THR A 67 -5.62 14.50 2.13
C THR A 67 -5.71 16.01 2.09
N SER A 68 -4.92 16.63 1.22
CA SER A 68 -5.03 18.08 0.95
C SER A 68 -6.46 18.46 0.48
N TYR A 69 -7.26 17.45 0.13
CA TYR A 69 -8.65 17.52 -0.24
C TYR A 69 -9.56 17.09 0.92
N ASP A 70 -10.47 17.97 1.30
CA ASP A 70 -11.60 17.67 2.17
C ASP A 70 -12.79 17.16 1.35
N LYS A 71 -13.62 16.30 1.95
CA LYS A 71 -14.78 15.69 1.29
C LYS A 71 -15.75 16.73 0.74
N GLU A 72 -16.08 17.78 1.50
CA GLU A 72 -17.04 18.80 1.07
C GLU A 72 -16.52 19.59 -0.13
N ASN A 73 -15.24 19.90 -0.13
CA ASN A 73 -14.58 20.60 -1.25
C ASN A 73 -14.53 19.73 -2.51
N VAL A 74 -14.29 18.42 -2.37
CA VAL A 74 -14.34 17.49 -3.52
C VAL A 74 -15.77 17.39 -4.07
N MET A 75 -16.79 17.29 -3.20
CA MET A 75 -18.18 17.26 -3.67
C MET A 75 -18.57 18.55 -4.40
N LYS A 76 -18.18 19.73 -3.87
CA LYS A 76 -18.40 21.02 -4.54
C LYS A 76 -17.69 21.08 -5.90
N LEU A 77 -16.44 20.63 -5.97
CA LEU A 77 -15.68 20.57 -7.22
C LEU A 77 -16.44 19.74 -8.26
N PHE A 78 -16.83 18.51 -7.92
CA PHE A 78 -17.53 17.60 -8.83
C PHE A 78 -18.95 18.06 -9.17
N ALA A 79 -19.61 18.83 -8.31
CA ALA A 79 -20.90 19.45 -8.64
C ALA A 79 -20.76 20.64 -9.59
N SER A 80 -19.60 21.32 -9.59
CA SER A 80 -19.36 22.56 -10.34
C SER A 80 -18.61 22.38 -11.66
N SER A 81 -18.10 21.18 -11.94
CA SER A 81 -17.22 20.90 -13.08
C SER A 81 -17.60 19.59 -13.75
N CYS A 82 -17.43 19.48 -15.07
CA CYS A 82 -17.68 18.23 -15.77
C CYS A 82 -16.52 17.24 -15.60
N ASN A 83 -16.81 15.94 -15.68
CA ASN A 83 -15.79 14.90 -15.50
C ASN A 83 -14.63 15.01 -16.49
N GLU A 84 -14.88 15.50 -17.71
CA GLU A 84 -13.86 15.66 -18.76
C GLU A 84 -12.81 16.70 -18.36
N ASP A 85 -13.25 17.84 -17.81
CA ASP A 85 -12.37 18.89 -17.29
C ASP A 85 -11.59 18.39 -16.06
N ILE A 86 -12.26 17.66 -15.16
CA ILE A 86 -11.61 17.10 -13.97
C ILE A 86 -10.52 16.08 -14.35
N ILE A 87 -10.75 15.23 -15.34
CA ILE A 87 -9.77 14.23 -15.81
C ILE A 87 -8.56 14.91 -16.45
N LYS A 88 -8.78 16.05 -17.13
CA LYS A 88 -7.74 16.84 -17.79
C LYS A 88 -6.88 17.61 -16.78
N ASP A 89 -7.52 18.30 -15.84
CA ASP A 89 -6.86 19.28 -14.96
C ASP A 89 -6.19 18.65 -13.74
N TYR A 90 -6.62 17.44 -13.34
CA TYR A 90 -6.07 16.77 -12.17
C TYR A 90 -5.27 15.52 -12.54
N SER A 91 -4.11 15.35 -11.89
CA SER A 91 -3.29 14.15 -12.04
C SER A 91 -3.95 12.91 -11.45
N LEU A 92 -3.50 11.72 -11.85
CA LEU A 92 -4.00 10.46 -11.30
C LEU A 92 -3.78 10.37 -9.78
N ALA A 93 -2.68 10.92 -9.28
CA ALA A 93 -2.40 10.96 -7.84
C ALA A 93 -3.43 11.82 -7.09
N GLN A 94 -3.71 13.03 -7.58
CA GLN A 94 -4.72 13.92 -7.01
C GLN A 94 -6.12 13.30 -7.01
N LEU A 95 -6.52 12.66 -8.11
CA LEU A 95 -7.81 11.96 -8.17
C LEU A 95 -7.89 10.81 -7.16
N LYS A 96 -6.80 10.07 -6.91
CA LYS A 96 -6.76 9.02 -5.87
C LYS A 96 -6.88 9.59 -4.47
N GLU A 97 -6.33 10.78 -4.22
CA GLU A 97 -6.48 11.49 -2.95
C GLU A 97 -7.92 11.96 -2.76
N MET A 98 -8.53 12.58 -3.78
CA MET A 98 -9.95 12.98 -3.77
C MET A 98 -10.89 11.80 -3.53
N PHE A 99 -10.62 10.66 -4.19
CA PHE A 99 -11.37 9.43 -3.96
C PHE A 99 -11.26 8.96 -2.51
N THR A 100 -10.06 9.03 -1.94
CA THR A 100 -9.82 8.65 -0.55
C THR A 100 -10.55 9.59 0.42
N ALA A 101 -10.58 10.90 0.13
CA ALA A 101 -11.32 11.87 0.91
C ALA A 101 -12.85 11.60 0.89
N VAL A 102 -13.40 11.23 -0.26
CA VAL A 102 -14.84 10.96 -0.42
C VAL A 102 -15.26 9.63 0.21
N TYR A 103 -14.50 8.56 -0.02
CA TYR A 103 -14.87 7.19 0.36
C TYR A 103 -14.19 6.67 1.62
N GLY A 104 -13.24 7.41 2.20
CA GLY A 104 -12.40 6.98 3.32
C GLY A 104 -11.44 5.84 2.98
N LYS A 105 -11.38 5.37 1.73
CA LYS A 105 -10.59 4.21 1.32
C LYS A 105 -9.87 4.47 0.01
N LYS A 106 -8.73 3.80 -0.18
CA LYS A 106 -7.95 3.89 -1.42
C LYS A 106 -8.67 3.20 -2.59
N PRO A 107 -8.58 3.77 -3.82
CA PRO A 107 -9.05 3.09 -5.02
C PRO A 107 -8.17 1.89 -5.38
N MET A 108 -8.64 1.04 -6.30
CA MET A 108 -7.87 -0.11 -6.77
C MET A 108 -6.59 0.33 -7.48
N SER A 109 -5.51 -0.44 -7.34
CA SER A 109 -4.20 -0.07 -7.92
C SER A 109 -4.26 0.16 -9.43
N LYS A 110 -5.15 -0.57 -10.13
CA LYS A 110 -5.38 -0.51 -11.58
C LYS A 110 -6.35 0.59 -12.04
N SER A 111 -7.00 1.31 -11.13
CA SER A 111 -7.98 2.33 -11.47
C SER A 111 -7.32 3.47 -12.24
N LYS A 112 -7.92 3.81 -13.39
CA LYS A 112 -7.54 4.96 -14.23
C LYS A 112 -8.23 6.24 -13.77
N LYS A 113 -7.88 7.38 -14.39
CA LYS A 113 -8.47 8.68 -14.03
C LYS A 113 -9.99 8.67 -14.23
N GLU A 114 -10.44 8.11 -15.34
CA GLU A 114 -11.84 7.99 -15.73
C GLU A 114 -12.62 7.14 -14.72
N ASP A 115 -12.06 6.01 -14.30
CA ASP A 115 -12.68 5.13 -13.31
C ASP A 115 -12.91 5.84 -11.97
N ILE A 116 -11.93 6.66 -11.57
CA ILE A 116 -11.95 7.38 -10.31
C ILE A 116 -12.94 8.54 -10.36
N ALA A 117 -12.88 9.38 -11.40
CA ALA A 117 -13.79 10.50 -11.59
C ALA A 117 -15.25 10.04 -11.66
N ASN A 118 -15.53 9.02 -12.49
CA ASN A 118 -16.87 8.44 -12.62
C ASN A 118 -17.39 7.83 -11.31
N SER A 119 -16.50 7.33 -10.45
CA SER A 119 -16.92 6.80 -9.16
C SER A 119 -17.37 7.92 -8.22
N ILE A 120 -16.56 8.99 -8.11
CA ILE A 120 -16.89 10.15 -7.28
C ILE A 120 -18.19 10.81 -7.77
N ASP A 121 -18.36 10.98 -9.08
CA ASP A 121 -19.58 11.52 -9.68
C ASP A 121 -20.82 10.64 -9.39
N LYS A 122 -20.68 9.31 -9.46
CA LYS A 122 -21.77 8.40 -9.06
C LYS A 122 -22.15 8.56 -7.58
N MET A 123 -21.18 8.84 -6.70
CA MET A 123 -21.47 9.11 -5.30
C MET A 123 -22.30 10.38 -5.15
N LEU A 124 -21.95 11.44 -5.87
CA LEU A 124 -22.70 12.70 -5.87
C LEU A 124 -24.14 12.47 -6.32
N GLN A 125 -24.35 11.77 -7.45
CA GLN A 125 -25.69 11.42 -7.93
C GLN A 125 -26.49 10.55 -6.94
N GLN A 126 -25.83 9.69 -6.17
CA GLN A 126 -26.51 8.90 -5.14
C GLN A 126 -26.98 9.76 -3.97
N ILE A 127 -26.17 10.75 -3.56
CA ILE A 127 -26.54 11.69 -2.50
C ILE A 127 -27.73 12.55 -2.95
N GLU A 128 -27.66 13.15 -4.14
CA GLU A 128 -28.73 13.98 -4.70
C GLU A 128 -30.06 13.21 -4.82
N ARG A 129 -30.01 11.93 -5.22
CA ARG A 129 -31.20 11.08 -5.29
C ARG A 129 -31.82 10.82 -3.91
N VAL A 130 -31.00 10.61 -2.89
CA VAL A 130 -31.49 10.38 -1.51
C VAL A 130 -32.08 11.66 -0.93
N GLU A 131 -31.46 12.81 -1.19
CA GLU A 131 -31.98 14.12 -0.77
C GLU A 131 -33.31 14.44 -1.46
N GLY A 132 -33.39 14.30 -2.78
CA GLY A 132 -34.64 14.49 -3.53
C GLY A 132 -35.76 13.51 -3.12
N PHE A 133 -35.41 12.28 -2.73
CA PHE A 133 -36.40 11.32 -2.22
C PHE A 133 -36.93 11.71 -0.83
N ASN A 134 -36.08 12.30 0.03
CA ASN A 134 -36.49 12.80 1.34
C ASN A 134 -37.36 14.06 1.24
N GLU A 135 -37.22 14.87 0.19
CA GLU A 135 -38.07 16.04 -0.06
C GLU A 135 -39.44 15.66 -0.63
N LEU A 136 -39.55 14.58 -1.43
CA LEU A 136 -40.83 14.08 -1.97
C LEU A 136 -41.68 13.31 -0.94
N GLY A 137 -41.11 12.93 0.20
CA GLY A 137 -41.78 12.22 1.29
C GLY A 137 -42.31 13.12 2.42
N LYS A 138 -42.22 14.45 2.28
CA LYS A 138 -42.81 15.45 3.18
C LYS A 138 -44.01 16.12 2.52
#